data_AF-A0AAU5CUP1-F1
#
_entry.id   AF-A0AAU5CUP1-F1
#
_cell.length_a   1.000
_cell.length_b   1.000
_cell.length_c   1.000
_cell.angle_alpha   90.00
_cell.angle_beta   90.00
_cell.angle_gamma   90.00
#
_symmetry.space_group_name_H-M   'P 1'
#
loop_
_entity.id
_entity.type
_entity.pdbx_description
1 polymer ?
#
loop_
_entity_poly.entity_id
_entity_poly.type
_entity_poly.pdbx_seq_one_letter_code
_entity_poly.pdbx_strand_id
1 'polypeptide(L)' 'MLAATLRAMERDGLVTRTAYDENPPRVEYELTPLGHSLMLLVEAARSWSKDHLPALLEARAAHEAAGRT' A
#
# COMPACT_ATOMS: atom_id res chain seq x y z
N MET A 1 -5.03 -6.13 11.23
CA MET A 1 -6.11 -5.29 11.80
C MET A 1 -5.97 -3.86 11.31
N LEU A 2 -6.95 -3.33 10.56
CA LEU A 2 -6.89 -1.98 9.93
C LEU A 2 -6.54 -0.85 10.92
N ALA A 3 -7.21 -0.82 12.07
CA ALA A 3 -7.01 0.25 13.07
C ALA A 3 -5.57 0.28 13.64
N ALA A 4 -4.89 -0.87 13.71
CA ALA A 4 -3.50 -0.92 14.16
C ALA A 4 -2.55 -0.35 13.09
N THR A 5 -2.81 -0.64 11.82
CA THR A 5 -2.06 -0.09 10.68
C THR A 5 -2.22 1.42 10.59
N LEU A 6 -3.45 1.95 10.69
CA LEU A 6 -3.69 3.39 10.67
C LEU A 6 -2.99 4.12 11.81
N ARG A 7 -3.00 3.55 13.03
CA ARG A 7 -2.23 4.12 14.16
C ARG A 7 -0.72 4.09 13.95
N ALA A 8 -0.18 3.09 13.24
CA ALA A 8 1.23 3.07 12.89
C ALA A 8 1.55 4.15 11.87
N MET A 9 0.75 4.25 10.80
CA MET A 9 0.91 5.29 9.78
C MET A 9 0.76 6.71 10.36
N GLU A 10 -0.13 6.91 11.33
CA GLU A 10 -0.28 8.18 12.05
C GLU A 10 1.00 8.52 12.85
N ARG A 11 1.53 7.55 13.61
CA ARG A 11 2.80 7.73 14.36
C ARG A 11 3.99 8.01 13.44
N ASP A 12 4.03 7.38 12.28
CA ASP A 12 5.10 7.55 11.29
C ASP A 12 4.94 8.86 10.47
N GLY A 13 3.86 9.62 10.70
CA GLY A 13 3.60 10.89 10.04
C GLY A 13 3.10 10.76 8.60
N LEU A 14 2.64 9.57 8.19
CA LEU A 14 2.11 9.31 6.85
C LEU A 14 0.64 9.74 6.71
N VAL A 15 -0.12 9.69 7.80
CA VAL A 15 -1.52 10.12 7.83
C VAL A 15 -1.79 11.04 9.01
N THR A 16 -2.73 11.96 8.85
CA THR A 16 -3.40 12.67 9.94
C THR A 16 -4.69 11.96 10.30
N ARG A 17 -5.13 12.11 11.55
CA ARG A 17 -6.39 11.57 12.06
C ARG A 17 -7.22 12.70 12.65
N THR A 18 -8.44 12.88 12.14
CA THR A 18 -9.39 13.88 12.64
C THR A 18 -10.61 13.16 13.19
N ALA A 19 -10.92 13.37 14.47
CA ALA A 19 -12.13 12.86 15.10
C ALA A 19 -13.18 13.96 15.18
N TYR A 20 -14.39 13.67 14.71
CA TYR A 20 -15.53 14.59 14.74
C TYR A 20 -16.50 14.13 15.82
N ASP A 21 -16.79 15.05 16.76
CA ASP A 21 -17.75 14.83 17.84
C ASP A 21 -19.16 15.19 17.35
N GLU A 22 -19.67 14.37 16.43
CA GLU A 22 -21.01 14.47 15.85
C GLU A 22 -21.82 13.19 16.12
N ASN A 23 -23.13 13.21 15.83
CA ASN A 23 -23.98 12.02 15.97
C ASN A 23 -24.48 11.57 14.59
N PRO A 24 -23.99 10.45 14.04
CA PRO A 24 -23.07 9.47 14.63
C PRO A 24 -21.58 9.91 14.60
N PRO A 25 -20.75 9.46 15.55
CA PRO A 25 -19.34 9.86 15.62
C PRO A 25 -18.56 9.35 14.41
N ARG A 26 -17.66 10.19 13.89
CA ARG A 26 -16.87 9.91 12.68
C ARG A 26 -15.39 10.18 12.90
N VAL A 27 -14.55 9.41 12.21
CA VAL A 27 -13.10 9.63 12.16
C VAL A 27 -12.67 9.63 10.71
N GLU A 28 -11.93 10.64 10.31
CA GLU A 28 -11.30 10.73 8.99
C GLU A 28 -9.79 10.56 9.13
N TYR A 29 -9.21 9.96 8.09
CA TYR A 29 -7.77 9.83 7.92
C TYR A 29 -7.40 10.40 6.56
N GLU A 30 -6.39 11.25 6.54
CA GLU A 30 -5.90 11.89 5.32
C GLU A 30 -4.40 11.68 5.20
N LEU A 31 -3.90 11.58 3.96
CA LEU A 31 -2.45 11.51 3.75
C LEU A 31 -1.82 12.86 4.04
N THR A 32 -0.69 12.83 4.74
CA THR A 32 0.16 14.02 4.86
C THR A 32 0.94 14.25 3.55
N PRO A 33 1.66 15.37 3.40
CA PRO A 33 2.61 15.53 2.30
C PRO A 33 3.64 14.38 2.22
N LEU A 34 4.08 13.85 3.38
CA LEU A 34 4.97 12.69 3.42
C LEU A 34 4.25 11.43 2.90
N GLY A 35 3.01 11.18 3.34
CA GLY A 35 2.19 10.08 2.84
C GLY A 35 1.96 10.13 1.33
N HIS A 36 1.69 11.32 0.79
CA HIS A 36 1.56 11.52 -0.66
C HIS A 36 2.87 11.25 -1.41
N SER A 37 4.03 11.63 -0.86
CA SER A 37 5.32 11.32 -1.49
C SER A 37 5.58 9.82 -1.59
N LEU A 38 5.15 9.03 -0.58
CA LEU A 38 5.24 7.57 -0.60
C LEU A 38 4.33 6.96 -1.67
N MET A 39 3.14 7.54 -1.89
CA MET A 39 2.21 7.05 -2.92
C MET A 39 2.80 7.09 -4.33
N LEU A 40 3.74 7.99 -4.62
CA LEU A 40 4.44 8.01 -5.91
C LEU A 40 5.26 6.72 -6.14
N LEU A 41 5.91 6.21 -5.09
CA LEU A 41 6.67 4.95 -5.15
C LEU A 41 5.75 3.74 -5.30
N VAL A 42 4.64 3.73 -4.56
CA VAL A 42 3.61 2.68 -4.67
C VAL A 42 3.05 2.63 -6.08
N GLU A 43 2.75 3.77 -6.68
CA GLU A 43 2.24 3.85 -8.04
C GLU A 43 3.29 3.41 -9.08
N ALA A 44 4.55 3.79 -8.91
CA ALA A 44 5.63 3.31 -9.78
C ALA A 44 5.77 1.78 -9.73
N ALA A 45 5.76 1.20 -8.53
CA ALA A 45 5.80 -0.25 -8.35
C ALA A 45 4.57 -0.93 -8.98
N ARG A 46 3.38 -0.32 -8.83
CA ARG A 46 2.15 -0.81 -9.45
C ARG A 46 2.23 -0.79 -10.98
N SER A 47 2.70 0.32 -11.56
CA SER A 47 2.86 0.47 -13.01
C SER A 47 3.80 -0.57 -13.57
N TRP A 48 5.00 -0.68 -12.99
CA TRP A 48 5.96 -1.71 -13.42
C TRP A 48 5.37 -3.11 -13.31
N SER A 49 4.69 -3.40 -12.20
CA SER A 49 4.07 -4.71 -11.99
C SER A 49 3.02 -5.01 -13.06
N LYS A 50 2.17 -4.04 -13.45
CA LYS A 50 1.19 -4.27 -14.53
C LYS A 50 1.86 -4.63 -15.85
N ASP A 51 2.95 -3.96 -16.18
CA ASP A 51 3.65 -4.15 -17.45
C ASP A 51 4.43 -5.47 -17.49
N HIS A 52 4.91 -5.95 -16.34
CA HIS A 52 5.86 -7.07 -16.26
C HIS A 52 5.31 -8.32 -15.57
N LEU A 53 4.10 -8.28 -15.00
CA LEU A 53 3.52 -9.44 -14.32
C LEU A 53 3.41 -10.67 -15.23
N PRO A 54 2.99 -10.57 -16.51
CA PRO A 54 2.95 -11.73 -17.40
C PRO A 54 4.33 -12.39 -17.56
N ALA A 55 5.36 -11.60 -17.87
CA ALA A 55 6.73 -12.10 -18.03
C ALA A 55 7.28 -12.71 -16.73
N LEU A 56 6.97 -12.12 -15.58
CA LEU A 56 7.35 -12.66 -14.27
C LEU A 56 6.69 -14.01 -13.99
N LEU A 57 5.40 -14.17 -14.34
CA LEU A 57 4.68 -15.42 -14.17
C LEU A 57 5.20 -16.52 -15.11
N GLU A 58 5.52 -16.18 -16.35
CA GLU A 58 6.16 -17.11 -17.30
C GLU A 58 7.52 -17.59 -16.78
N ALA A 59 8.36 -16.67 -16.28
CA ALA A 59 9.65 -17.01 -15.70
C ALA A 59 9.51 -17.93 -14.47
N ARG A 60 8.50 -17.70 -13.61
CA ARG A 60 8.20 -18.57 -12.46
C ARG A 60 7.77 -19.97 -12.91
N ALA A 61 6.84 -20.06 -13.85
CA ALA A 61 6.38 -21.35 -14.37
C ALA A 61 7.51 -22.15 -15.03
N ALA A 62 8.37 -21.48 -15.81
CA ALA A 62 9.54 -22.11 -16.42
C ALA A 62 10.55 -22.61 -15.37
N HIS A 63 10.71 -21.90 -14.25
CA HIS A 63 11.57 -22.33 -13.15
C HIS A 63 11.02 -23.56 -12.44
N GLU A 64 9.72 -23.56 -12.12
CA GLU A 64 9.02 -24.68 -11.48
C GLU A 64 9.05 -25.93 -12.37
N ALA A 65 8.80 -25.78 -13.68
CA ALA A 65 8.88 -26.88 -14.65
C ALA A 65 10.30 -27.46 -14.80
N ALA A 66 11.33 -26.66 -14.54
CA ALA A 66 12.72 -27.10 -14.57
C ALA A 66 13.17 -27.87 -13.31
N GLY A 67 12.27 -28.09 -12.34
CA GLY A 67 12.50 -29.00 -11.20
C GLY A 67 13.63 -28.58 -10.26
N ARG A 68 13.95 -27.28 -10.19
CA ARG A 68 14.98 -26.74 -9.30
C ARG A 68 14.37 -26.35 -7.95
N THR A 69 13.98 -27.34 -7.16
CA THR A 69 13.73 -27.21 -5.70
C THR A 69 14.46 -28.32 -4.96
#